data_AF-A0A496ZLD5-F1
#
_entry.id   AF-A0A496ZLD5-F1
#
_cell.length_a   1.000
_cell.length_b   1.000
_cell.length_c   1.000
_cell.angle_alpha   90.00
_cell.angle_beta   90.00
_cell.angle_gamma   90.00
#
_symmetry.space_group_name_H-M   'P 1'
#
loop_
_entity.id
_entity.type
_entity.pdbx_description
1 polymer ?
#
loop_
_entity_poly.entity_id
_entity_poly.type
_entity_poly.pdbx_seq_one_letter_code
_entity_poly.pdbx_strand_id
1 'polypeptide(L)'
;YKKIAGIKLISFYAKDKKLKIITQDAIIRNFLLVKPHRIVCDFKRDTNIKSYIKAMGKNSLFTKIRVGNHDGYYRVVIELDGHYRYATKDIKDGYLFELK
;
A
#
# COMPACT_ATOMS: atom_id res chain seq x y z
N TYR A 1 0.04 15.48 -3.82
CA TYR A 1 0.25 14.02 -3.90
C TYR A 1 0.10 13.60 -5.35
N LYS A 2 0.95 12.70 -5.85
CA LYS A 2 0.88 12.15 -7.21
C LYS A 2 0.37 10.72 -7.17
N LYS A 3 -0.58 10.35 -8.03
CA LYS A 3 -1.05 8.96 -8.16
C LYS A 3 0.08 8.10 -8.73
N ILE A 4 0.43 7.01 -8.06
CA ILE A 4 1.52 6.11 -8.45
C ILE A 4 1.02 4.70 -8.84
N ALA A 5 -0.12 4.27 -8.32
CA ALA A 5 -0.74 2.99 -8.61
C ALA A 5 -2.25 3.02 -8.31
N GLY A 6 -3.00 2.03 -8.79
CA GLY A 6 -4.37 1.82 -8.36
C GLY A 6 -5.20 0.96 -9.31
N ILE A 7 -6.27 0.42 -8.75
CA ILE A 7 -7.37 -0.29 -9.42
C ILE A 7 -8.70 0.33 -8.98
N LYS A 8 -9.84 -0.18 -9.46
CA LYS A 8 -11.17 0.42 -9.19
C LYS A 8 -11.48 0.67 -7.70
N LEU A 9 -11.01 -0.20 -6.81
CA LEU A 9 -11.34 -0.18 -5.37
C LEU A 9 -10.30 0.47 -4.46
N ILE A 10 -9.08 0.69 -4.97
CA ILE A 10 -7.98 1.24 -4.17
C ILE A 10 -7.02 2.02 -5.05
N SER A 11 -6.59 3.19 -4.58
CA SER A 11 -5.61 4.01 -5.28
C SER A 11 -4.54 4.54 -4.34
N PHE A 12 -3.34 4.69 -4.89
CA PHE A 12 -2.13 4.98 -4.14
C PHE A 12 -1.53 6.28 -4.63
N TYR A 13 -1.24 7.17 -3.70
CA TYR A 13 -0.64 8.46 -3.99
C TYR A 13 0.58 8.70 -3.13
N ALA A 14 1.69 9.13 -3.73
CA ALA A 14 2.91 9.45 -3.02
C ALA A 14 3.17 10.96 -3.01
N LYS A 15 3.78 11.44 -1.93
CA LYS A 15 4.43 12.74 -1.82
C LYS A 15 5.54 12.63 -0.77
N ASP A 16 6.79 12.85 -1.16
CA ASP A 16 7.95 12.71 -0.26
C ASP A 16 7.94 11.32 0.43
N LYS A 17 8.14 11.28 1.75
CA LYS A 17 8.07 10.07 2.59
C LYS A 17 6.63 9.62 2.92
N LYS A 18 5.60 10.15 2.25
CA LYS A 18 4.20 9.87 2.57
C LYS A 18 3.51 9.08 1.46
N LEU A 19 2.84 8.01 1.84
CA LEU A 19 1.94 7.24 0.99
C LEU A 19 0.51 7.38 1.50
N LYS A 20 -0.34 7.96 0.66
CA LYS A 20 -1.78 8.05 0.89
C LYS A 20 -2.47 6.93 0.11
N ILE A 21 -3.20 6.09 0.83
CA ILE A 21 -4.01 4.99 0.30
C ILE A 21 -5.47 5.44 0.37
N ILE A 22 -6.13 5.50 -0.79
CA ILE A 22 -7.55 5.84 -0.89
C ILE A 22 -8.33 4.57 -1.17
N THR A 23 -9.22 4.22 -0.24
CA THR A 23 -10.12 3.06 -0.32
C THR A 23 -11.28 3.26 0.65
N GLN A 24 -12.40 2.58 0.38
CA GLN A 24 -13.53 2.47 1.32
C GLN A 24 -13.43 1.22 2.19
N ASP A 25 -12.47 0.33 1.91
CA ASP A 25 -12.32 -0.93 2.61
C ASP A 25 -11.49 -0.73 3.89
N ALA A 26 -11.98 -1.28 5.00
CA ALA A 26 -11.29 -1.16 6.29
C ALA A 26 -9.99 -1.96 6.32
N ILE A 27 -8.93 -1.39 6.89
CA ILE A 27 -7.69 -2.12 7.15
C ILE A 27 -7.90 -3.10 8.31
N ILE A 28 -7.55 -4.37 8.10
CA ILE A 28 -7.58 -5.41 9.12
C ILE A 28 -6.30 -5.35 9.96
N ARG A 29 -5.16 -5.23 9.27
CA ARG A 29 -3.83 -5.14 9.87
C ARG A 29 -2.82 -4.55 8.90
N ASN A 30 -1.74 -4.03 9.45
CA ASN A 30 -0.55 -3.68 8.70
C ASN A 30 0.70 -4.06 9.48
N PHE A 31 1.76 -4.44 8.79
CA PHE A 31 3.03 -4.81 9.39
C PHE A 31 4.20 -4.64 8.42
N LEU A 32 5.41 -4.58 8.97
CA LEU A 32 6.64 -4.45 8.23
C LEU A 32 7.33 -5.82 8.09
N LEU A 33 7.84 -6.14 6.90
CA LEU A 33 8.74 -7.25 6.67
C LEU A 33 10.10 -6.72 6.20
N VAL A 34 11.20 -7.29 6.70
CA VAL A 34 12.55 -6.72 6.56
C VAL A 34 13.36 -7.26 5.37
N LYS A 35 12.94 -8.36 4.73
CA LYS A 35 13.65 -8.97 3.59
C LYS A 35 12.68 -9.52 2.51
N PRO A 36 12.57 -8.87 1.33
CA PRO A 36 12.83 -7.45 1.10
C PRO A 36 12.03 -6.53 2.03
N HIS A 37 12.49 -5.29 2.20
CA HIS A 37 11.84 -4.30 3.05
C HIS A 37 10.50 -3.86 2.44
N ARG A 38 9.40 -4.18 3.11
CA ARG A 38 8.05 -3.93 2.58
C ARG A 38 7.02 -3.76 3.67
N ILE A 39 6.07 -2.88 3.42
CA ILE A 39 4.85 -2.72 4.23
C ILE A 39 3.77 -3.62 3.63
N VAL A 40 3.16 -4.43 4.47
CA VAL A 40 2.03 -5.30 4.10
C VAL A 40 0.78 -4.79 4.78
N CYS A 41 -0.30 -4.61 4.02
CA CYS A 41 -1.60 -4.16 4.51
C CYS A 41 -2.69 -5.12 4.03
N ASP A 42 -3.51 -5.60 4.95
CA ASP A 42 -4.66 -6.46 4.63
C ASP A 42 -5.95 -5.64 4.77
N PHE A 43 -6.83 -5.69 3.76
CA PHE A 43 -8.06 -4.90 3.71
C PHE A 43 -9.29 -5.78 3.59
N LYS A 44 -10.31 -5.49 4.40
CA LYS A 44 -11.55 -6.25 4.49
C LYS A 44 -12.40 -6.03 3.25
N ARG A 45 -12.45 -7.04 2.38
CA ARG A 45 -13.40 -7.11 1.27
C ARG A 45 -13.53 -8.55 0.80
N ASP A 46 -14.76 -9.01 0.70
CA ASP A 46 -15.10 -10.29 0.10
C ASP A 46 -15.24 -10.12 -1.42
N THR A 47 -14.14 -10.20 -2.14
CA THR A 47 -14.15 -10.15 -3.60
C THR A 47 -12.95 -10.87 -4.20
N ASN A 48 -13.09 -11.29 -5.46
CA ASN A 48 -12.01 -11.86 -6.23
C ASN A 48 -11.32 -10.76 -7.07
N ILE A 49 -10.26 -10.16 -6.52
CA ILE A 49 -9.41 -9.18 -7.20
C ILE A 49 -8.38 -9.90 -8.10
N LYS A 50 -8.36 -9.59 -9.39
CA LYS A 50 -7.24 -9.99 -10.26
C LYS A 50 -5.94 -9.38 -9.74
N SER A 51 -4.89 -10.19 -9.61
CA SER A 51 -3.57 -9.72 -9.17
C SER A 51 -3.12 -8.51 -9.99
N TYR A 52 -2.77 -7.44 -9.29
CA TYR A 52 -2.29 -6.20 -9.87
C TYR A 52 -0.89 -5.91 -9.34
N ILE A 53 0.04 -5.60 -10.25
CA ILE A 53 1.41 -5.24 -9.92
C ILE A 53 1.77 -3.97 -10.67
N LYS A 54 2.29 -2.99 -9.94
CA LYS A 54 2.89 -1.79 -10.52
C LYS A 54 4.31 -1.67 -9.99
N ALA A 55 5.28 -1.52 -10.90
CA ALA A 55 6.66 -1.14 -10.58
C ALA A 55 6.87 0.35 -10.89
N MET A 56 7.64 1.03 -10.04
CA MET A 56 7.87 2.46 -10.12
C MET A 56 9.24 2.71 -10.73
N GLY A 57 9.44 3.90 -11.29
CA GLY A 57 10.72 4.29 -11.89
C GLY A 57 11.85 4.36 -10.86
N LYS A 58 13.08 4.46 -11.36
CA LYS A 58 14.28 4.70 -10.54
C LYS A 58 14.06 5.94 -9.66
N ASN A 59 14.53 5.88 -8.41
CA ASN A 59 14.42 6.93 -7.36
C ASN A 59 13.06 7.07 -6.66
N SER A 60 12.15 6.10 -6.79
CA SER A 60 10.93 6.09 -5.97
C SER A 60 11.14 5.35 -4.65
N LEU A 61 10.81 6.01 -3.53
CA LEU A 61 10.81 5.35 -2.21
C LEU A 61 9.87 4.14 -2.14
N PHE A 62 8.76 4.20 -2.89
CA PHE A 62 7.78 3.13 -3.02
C PHE A 62 8.01 2.42 -4.36
N THR A 63 8.90 1.43 -4.37
CA THR A 63 9.46 0.84 -5.60
C THR A 63 8.49 -0.09 -6.32
N LYS A 64 7.59 -0.74 -5.57
CA LYS A 64 6.59 -1.66 -6.13
C LYS A 64 5.34 -1.70 -5.26
N ILE A 65 4.18 -1.74 -5.91
CA ILE A 65 2.90 -1.99 -5.24
C ILE A 65 2.27 -3.22 -5.87
N ARG A 66 1.88 -4.18 -5.04
CA ARG A 66 1.12 -5.38 -5.44
C ARG A 66 -0.20 -5.41 -4.70
N VAL A 67 -1.28 -5.73 -5.39
CA VAL A 67 -2.61 -5.97 -4.80
C VAL A 67 -3.07 -7.34 -5.27
N GLY A 68 -3.47 -8.21 -4.35
CA GLY A 68 -3.97 -9.54 -4.69
C GLY A 68 -4.86 -10.12 -3.59
N ASN A 69 -5.62 -11.16 -3.94
CA ASN A 69 -6.45 -11.86 -2.96
C ASN A 69 -5.62 -12.66 -1.98
N HIS A 70 -6.18 -12.83 -0.79
CA HIS A 70 -5.64 -13.68 0.25
C HIS A 70 -6.77 -14.04 1.23
N ASP A 71 -7.21 -15.30 1.21
CA ASP A 71 -8.09 -15.92 2.21
C ASP A 71 -9.22 -15.02 2.76
N GLY A 72 -10.10 -14.50 1.88
CA GLY A 72 -11.27 -13.70 2.27
C GLY A 72 -11.02 -12.21 2.48
N TYR A 73 -9.81 -11.73 2.18
CA TYR A 73 -9.47 -10.31 2.07
C TYR A 73 -8.53 -10.07 0.89
N TYR A 74 -8.12 -8.83 0.68
CA TYR A 74 -7.02 -8.54 -0.24
C TYR A 74 -5.83 -7.93 0.48
N ARG A 75 -4.64 -8.30 0.00
CA ARG A 75 -3.37 -7.86 0.52
C ARG A 75 -2.73 -6.88 -0.44
N VAL A 76 -2.31 -5.76 0.12
CA VAL A 76 -1.43 -4.79 -0.51
C VAL A 76 -0.03 -4.99 0.01
N VAL A 77 0.94 -5.12 -0.90
CA VAL A 77 2.37 -5.16 -0.58
C VAL A 77 3.05 -3.96 -1.22
N ILE A 78 3.63 -3.11 -0.37
CA ILE A 78 4.37 -1.91 -0.76
C ILE A 78 5.85 -2.17 -0.49
N GLU A 79 6.61 -2.41 -1.55
CA GLU A 79 8.05 -2.61 -1.52
C GLU A 79 8.76 -1.25 -1.44
N LEU A 80 9.75 -1.13 -0.56
CA LEU A 80 10.48 0.11 -0.28
C LEU A 80 11.89 0.06 -0.87
N ASP A 81 12.51 1.23 -1.11
CA ASP A 81 13.88 1.33 -1.62
C ASP A 81 14.96 1.20 -0.53
N GLY A 82 14.56 1.26 0.74
CA GLY A 82 15.47 1.19 1.88
C GLY A 82 14.76 0.79 3.17
N HIS A 83 15.52 0.80 4.27
CA HIS A 83 15.01 0.45 5.60
C HIS A 83 14.37 1.65 6.29
N TYR A 84 13.05 1.62 6.40
CA TYR A 84 12.26 2.64 7.08
C TYR A 84 11.38 2.03 8.17
N ARG A 85 11.16 2.77 9.25
CA ARG A 85 9.95 2.60 10.08
C ARG A 85 8.81 3.41 9.47
N TYR A 86 7.58 3.17 9.90
CA TYR A 86 6.45 3.99 9.48
C TYR A 86 5.47 4.24 10.61
N ALA A 87 4.70 5.31 10.48
CA ALA A 87 3.50 5.57 11.26
C ALA A 87 2.28 5.53 10.33
N THR A 88 1.14 5.08 10.87
CA THR A 88 -0.15 5.06 10.16
C THR A 88 -1.15 5.98 10.82
N LYS A 89 -1.97 6.64 10.00
CA LYS A 89 -3.08 7.47 10.44
C LYS A 89 -4.30 7.26 9.55
N ASP A 90 -5.46 7.13 10.15
CA ASP A 90 -6.74 7.13 9.45
C ASP A 90 -7.07 8.55 8.95
N ILE A 91 -7.55 8.62 7.72
CA ILE A 91 -8.00 9.87 7.09
C ILE A 91 -9.39 9.63 6.49
N LYS A 92 -10.11 10.72 6.19
CA LYS A 92 -11.51 10.67 5.70
C LYS A 92 -11.77 9.61 4.62
N ASP A 93 -10.83 9.45 3.69
CA ASP A 93 -10.99 8.60 2.50
C ASP A 93 -10.03 7.40 2.46
N GLY A 94 -9.46 7.00 3.61
CA GLY A 94 -8.55 5.86 3.71
C GLY A 94 -7.43 6.04 4.75
N TYR A 95 -6.19 5.84 4.33
CA TYR A 95 -5.05 5.72 5.25
C TYR A 95 -3.83 6.52 4.78
N LEU A 96 -3.09 7.10 5.71
CA LEU A 96 -1.82 7.78 5.48
C LEU A 96 -0.69 7.02 6.18
N PHE A 97 0.31 6.63 5.41
CA PHE A 97 1.56 6.04 5.86
C PHE A 97 2.67 7.06 5.73
N GLU A 98 3.42 7.30 6.79
CA GLU A 98 4.58 8.21 6.80
C GLU A 98 5.85 7.45 7.19
N LEU A 99 6.79 7.36 6.26
CA LEU A 99 8.10 6.74 6.49
C LEU A 99 8.95 7.64 7.39
N LYS A 100 9.71 7.03 8.30
CA LYS A 100 10.68 7.69 9.18
C LYS A 100 12.09 7.34 8.72
#